data_AF-A0A1Q6T0D3-F1
#
_entry.id   AF-A0A1Q6T0D3-F1
#
_cell.length_a   1.000
_cell.length_b   1.000
_cell.length_c   1.000
_cell.angle_alpha   90.00
_cell.angle_beta   90.00
_cell.angle_gamma   90.00
#
_symmetry.space_group_name_H-M   'P 1'
#
loop_
_entity.id
_entity.type
_entity.pdbx_description
1 polymer ?
#
loop_
_entity_poly.entity_id
_entity_poly.type
_entity_poly.pdbx_seq_one_letter_code
_entity_poly.pdbx_strand_id
1 'polypeptide(L)'
;MESWKKVLPDYEIREWSEKDLFRFSDNRYVRQAYEAKKWAFVSDVFRLFALYKEGGIYLDTDVEVRKTFSPLLEGDFFIGSEKHGRFESIGTAVIGAAAGNGIIKDMLSVYENLDFIPKNRIPDLTPNTVRLVPVFQKYGIVNVYSNERIIEIDNKSRIYPDWYFCVDTPDSFCVHHFQASWINDFDCKLNVHIPLGRGKWLGLYRYKRIKPEAKLAYPETMKKKIWEWDYAKRKKILLTYEEKGKGE
;
A
#
# COMPACT_ATOMS: atom_id res chain seq x y z
N MET A 1 -2.16 13.71 0.67
CA MET A 1 -2.49 14.71 -0.38
C MET A 1 -2.43 16.17 0.11
N GLU A 2 -3.09 16.56 1.20
CA GLU A 2 -3.01 17.97 1.68
C GLU A 2 -1.57 18.41 2.03
N SER A 3 -0.82 17.55 2.72
CA SER A 3 0.59 17.78 3.03
C SER A 3 1.45 17.98 1.78
N TRP A 4 1.18 17.23 0.71
CA TRP A 4 1.93 17.30 -0.54
C TRP A 4 1.77 18.68 -1.18
N LYS A 5 0.52 19.15 -1.34
CA LYS A 5 0.24 20.48 -1.92
C LYS A 5 0.85 21.62 -1.11
N LYS A 6 0.95 21.46 0.22
CA LYS A 6 1.54 22.46 1.11
C LYS A 6 3.07 22.50 1.03
N VAL A 7 3.71 21.33 0.97
CA VAL A 7 5.18 21.20 1.10
C VAL A 7 5.88 21.15 -0.27
N LEU A 8 5.18 20.72 -1.31
CA LEU A 8 5.68 20.54 -2.67
C LEU A 8 4.93 21.42 -3.68
N PRO A 9 4.85 22.76 -3.47
CA PRO A 9 4.06 23.63 -4.33
C PRO A 9 4.55 23.68 -5.79
N ASP A 10 5.86 23.45 -5.99
CA ASP A 10 6.51 23.52 -7.31
C ASP A 10 6.56 22.16 -8.03
N TYR A 11 5.96 21.11 -7.46
CA TYR A 11 5.98 19.77 -8.02
C TYR A 11 4.69 19.49 -8.81
N GLU A 12 4.82 18.84 -9.96
CA GLU A 12 3.67 18.27 -10.66
C GLU A 12 3.22 16.97 -9.98
N ILE A 13 1.93 16.85 -9.69
CA ILE A 13 1.35 15.65 -9.08
C ILE A 13 0.60 14.87 -10.16
N ARG A 14 1.06 13.65 -10.45
CA ARG A 14 0.40 12.68 -11.33
C ARG A 14 -0.09 11.48 -10.51
N GLU A 15 -1.39 11.22 -10.56
CA GLU A 15 -1.97 9.99 -10.01
C GLU A 15 -1.81 8.83 -11.00
N TRP A 16 -1.35 7.68 -10.51
CA TRP A 16 -1.36 6.41 -11.25
C TRP A 16 -2.55 5.57 -10.80
N SER A 17 -3.45 5.26 -11.73
CA SER A 17 -4.74 4.61 -11.42
C SER A 17 -5.06 3.49 -12.42
N GLU A 18 -6.22 2.85 -12.31
CA GLU A 18 -6.68 1.82 -13.24
C GLU A 18 -6.74 2.30 -14.70
N LYS A 19 -6.80 3.62 -14.92
CA LYS A 19 -6.71 4.23 -16.25
C LYS A 19 -5.37 3.95 -16.95
N ASP A 20 -4.31 3.65 -16.21
CA ASP A 20 -2.98 3.33 -16.73
C ASP A 20 -2.78 1.83 -16.98
N LEU A 21 -3.74 0.97 -16.60
CA LEU A 21 -3.60 -0.50 -16.66
C LEU A 21 -3.30 -1.03 -18.06
N PHE A 22 -3.78 -0.34 -19.11
CA PHE A 22 -3.51 -0.70 -20.51
C PHE A 22 -2.02 -0.76 -20.83
N ARG A 23 -1.17 -0.03 -20.10
CA ARG A 23 0.30 -0.05 -20.27
C ARG A 23 0.95 -1.36 -19.84
N PHE A 24 0.20 -2.22 -19.14
CA PHE A 24 0.67 -3.45 -18.53
C PHE A 24 -0.10 -4.68 -19.04
N SER A 25 -0.78 -4.58 -20.20
CA SER A 25 -1.56 -5.69 -20.78
C SER A 25 -0.75 -6.97 -20.94
N ASP A 26 0.54 -6.83 -21.24
CA ASP A 26 1.47 -7.94 -21.45
C ASP A 26 2.18 -8.38 -20.16
N ASN A 27 2.09 -7.60 -19.08
CA ASN A 27 2.65 -7.98 -17.79
C ASN A 27 1.69 -8.93 -17.06
N ARG A 28 2.07 -10.22 -17.06
CA ARG A 28 1.25 -11.28 -16.49
C ARG A 28 1.02 -11.13 -14.97
N TYR A 29 2.04 -10.69 -14.23
CA TYR A 29 1.94 -10.45 -12.79
C TYR A 29 0.86 -9.42 -12.47
N VAL A 30 0.90 -8.27 -13.16
CA VAL A 30 -0.08 -7.18 -13.00
C VAL A 30 -1.48 -7.66 -13.32
N ARG A 31 -1.68 -8.33 -14.46
CA ARG A 31 -2.99 -8.83 -14.86
C ARG A 31 -3.58 -9.79 -13.82
N GLN A 32 -2.80 -10.76 -13.38
CA GLN A 32 -3.24 -11.74 -12.37
C GLN A 32 -3.54 -11.10 -11.02
N ALA A 33 -2.72 -10.15 -10.57
CA ALA A 33 -2.95 -9.41 -9.33
C ALA A 33 -4.23 -8.55 -9.43
N TYR A 34 -4.44 -7.88 -10.56
CA TYR A 34 -5.62 -7.07 -10.83
C TYR A 34 -6.90 -7.90 -10.84
N GLU A 35 -6.91 -9.03 -11.56
CA GLU A 35 -8.04 -9.98 -11.60
C GLU A 35 -8.37 -10.55 -10.21
N ALA A 36 -7.33 -10.80 -9.39
CA ALA A 36 -7.47 -11.24 -8.01
C ALA A 36 -7.86 -10.12 -7.02
N LYS A 37 -8.06 -8.89 -7.50
CA LYS A 37 -8.36 -7.68 -6.70
C LYS A 37 -7.29 -7.40 -5.65
N LYS A 38 -6.03 -7.63 -6.01
CA LYS A 38 -4.84 -7.43 -5.17
C LYS A 38 -4.10 -6.15 -5.58
N TRP A 39 -4.78 -5.02 -5.38
CA TRP A 39 -4.36 -3.70 -5.86
C TRP A 39 -2.97 -3.26 -5.38
N ALA A 40 -2.59 -3.58 -4.14
CA ALA A 40 -1.25 -3.28 -3.62
C ALA A 40 -0.12 -3.95 -4.43
N PHE A 41 -0.39 -5.14 -4.99
CA PHE A 41 0.60 -5.84 -5.83
C PHE A 41 0.58 -5.31 -7.26
N VAL A 42 -0.51 -4.67 -7.72
CA VAL A 42 -0.52 -3.92 -8.97
C VAL A 42 0.33 -2.66 -8.84
N SER A 43 0.19 -1.92 -7.72
CA SER A 43 0.97 -0.71 -7.47
C SER A 43 2.47 -0.98 -7.31
N ASP A 44 2.87 -2.18 -6.88
CA ASP A 44 4.28 -2.61 -6.88
C ASP A 44 4.97 -2.50 -8.24
N VAL A 45 4.25 -2.78 -9.34
CA VAL A 45 4.80 -2.68 -10.69
C VAL A 45 4.63 -1.27 -11.25
N PHE A 46 3.48 -0.64 -10.98
CA PHE A 46 3.20 0.72 -11.46
C PHE A 46 4.25 1.71 -10.93
N ARG A 47 4.61 1.63 -9.64
CA ARG A 47 5.60 2.55 -9.05
C ARG A 47 6.94 2.49 -9.76
N LEU A 48 7.42 1.29 -10.07
CA LEU A 48 8.71 1.07 -10.73
C LEU A 48 8.65 1.49 -12.19
N PHE A 49 7.56 1.19 -12.89
CA PHE A 49 7.38 1.61 -14.27
C PHE A 49 7.29 3.13 -14.41
N ALA A 50 6.55 3.80 -13.52
CA ALA A 50 6.43 5.25 -13.46
C ALA A 50 7.81 5.90 -13.32
N LEU A 51 8.57 5.48 -12.30
CA LEU A 51 9.93 5.98 -12.06
C LEU A 51 10.87 5.68 -13.23
N TYR A 52 10.78 4.49 -13.83
CA TYR A 52 11.65 4.15 -14.95
C TYR A 52 11.38 5.03 -16.18
N LYS A 53 10.09 5.32 -16.47
CA LYS A 53 9.69 6.04 -17.67
C LYS A 53 9.73 7.55 -17.52
N GLU A 54 9.24 8.05 -16.39
CA GLU A 54 9.02 9.48 -16.15
C GLU A 54 10.08 10.06 -15.20
N GLY A 55 10.73 9.21 -14.38
CA GLY A 55 11.57 9.68 -13.28
C GLY A 55 10.74 10.30 -12.16
N GLY A 56 11.40 11.16 -11.37
CA GLY A 56 10.74 11.90 -10.29
C GLY A 56 10.67 11.12 -9.00
N ILE A 57 9.57 11.30 -8.25
CA ILE A 57 9.39 10.76 -6.91
C ILE A 57 8.05 10.06 -6.84
N TYR A 58 8.07 8.79 -6.47
CA TYR A 58 6.89 8.01 -6.15
C TYR A 58 6.57 8.11 -4.67
N LEU A 59 5.28 8.26 -4.36
CA LEU A 59 4.73 8.27 -3.00
C LEU A 59 3.52 7.34 -2.92
N ASP A 60 3.49 6.44 -1.93
CA ASP A 60 2.24 5.76 -1.55
C ASP A 60 1.23 6.81 -1.03
N THR A 61 -0.07 6.57 -1.25
CA THR A 61 -1.12 7.58 -1.00
C THR A 61 -1.27 7.96 0.48
N ASP A 62 -0.76 7.12 1.38
CA ASP A 62 -0.75 7.29 2.82
C ASP A 62 0.60 7.81 3.36
N VAL A 63 1.47 8.33 2.48
CA VAL A 63 2.67 9.07 2.88
C VAL A 63 2.31 10.52 3.20
N GLU A 64 2.71 10.98 4.38
CA GLU A 64 2.71 12.40 4.73
C GLU A 64 4.07 13.00 4.40
N VAL A 65 4.10 14.09 3.62
CA VAL A 65 5.34 14.82 3.30
C VAL A 65 5.50 16.01 4.24
N ARG A 66 6.65 16.13 4.89
CA ARG A 66 6.97 17.19 5.86
C ARG A 66 8.04 18.16 5.39
N LYS A 67 8.94 17.72 4.50
CA LYS A 67 10.02 18.52 3.94
C LYS A 67 10.03 18.41 2.41
N THR A 68 10.51 19.45 1.74
CA THR A 68 10.71 19.39 0.28
C THR A 68 11.79 18.38 -0.07
N PHE A 69 11.63 17.68 -1.20
CA PHE A 69 12.62 16.74 -1.70
C PHE A 69 13.75 17.41 -2.50
N SER A 70 13.71 18.73 -2.71
CA SER A 70 14.69 19.44 -3.54
C SER A 70 16.17 19.14 -3.18
N PRO A 71 16.56 19.02 -1.89
CA PRO A 71 17.92 18.65 -1.52
C PRO A 71 18.35 17.23 -1.94
N LEU A 72 17.40 16.36 -2.29
CA LEU A 72 17.66 14.97 -2.68
C LEU A 72 17.77 14.80 -4.20
N LEU A 73 17.37 15.82 -4.97
CA LEU A 73 17.34 15.78 -6.43
C LEU A 73 18.73 15.89 -7.08
N GLU A 74 19.78 16.11 -6.30
CA GLU A 74 21.17 16.03 -6.77
C GLU A 74 21.60 14.57 -7.04
N GLY A 75 20.92 13.60 -6.43
CA GLY A 75 21.12 12.17 -6.69
C GLY A 75 20.31 11.64 -7.87
N ASP A 76 20.73 10.50 -8.41
CA ASP A 76 20.03 9.79 -9.49
C ASP A 76 19.06 8.71 -8.94
N PHE A 77 19.18 8.34 -7.65
CA PHE A 77 18.30 7.41 -6.95
C PHE A 77 18.30 7.62 -5.42
N PHE A 78 17.12 7.54 -4.81
CA PHE A 78 17.00 7.39 -3.36
C PHE A 78 15.82 6.52 -2.95
N ILE A 79 15.98 5.82 -1.85
CA ILE A 79 14.93 5.04 -1.17
C ILE A 79 15.16 5.08 0.35
N GLY A 80 14.15 4.75 1.15
CA GLY A 80 14.31 4.60 2.60
C GLY A 80 14.58 3.17 3.04
N SER A 81 15.05 3.01 4.27
CA SER A 81 14.84 1.82 5.07
C SER A 81 13.43 1.88 5.68
N GLU A 82 12.85 0.74 6.00
CA GLU A 82 11.56 0.65 6.68
C GLU A 82 11.59 -0.47 7.70
N LYS A 83 10.96 -0.18 8.85
CA LYS A 83 10.75 -1.15 9.92
C LYS A 83 9.27 -1.27 10.24
N HIS A 84 8.72 -2.47 10.07
CA HIS A 84 7.37 -2.80 10.49
C HIS A 84 7.40 -3.97 11.50
N GLY A 85 7.30 -3.64 12.78
CA GLY A 85 7.46 -4.62 13.86
C GLY A 85 8.88 -5.19 13.93
N ARG A 86 9.03 -6.48 13.61
CA ARG A 86 10.35 -7.17 13.54
C ARG A 86 10.92 -7.25 12.13
N PHE A 87 10.19 -6.78 11.13
CA PHE A 87 10.63 -6.83 9.74
C PHE A 87 11.39 -5.55 9.41
N GLU A 88 12.64 -5.72 9.01
CA GLU A 88 13.59 -4.66 8.62
C GLU A 88 13.91 -4.84 7.14
N SER A 89 13.68 -3.82 6.33
CA SER A 89 13.84 -3.89 4.88
C SER A 89 14.01 -2.50 4.26
N ILE A 90 13.96 -2.40 2.93
CA ILE A 90 13.75 -1.13 2.23
C ILE A 90 12.30 -0.66 2.39
N GLY A 91 12.08 0.64 2.39
CA GLY A 91 10.78 1.29 2.35
C GLY A 91 10.45 1.76 0.95
N THR A 92 9.52 1.09 0.29
CA THR A 92 9.11 1.39 -1.09
C THR A 92 7.97 2.40 -1.19
N ALA A 93 7.51 2.93 -0.06
CA ALA A 93 6.48 3.96 -0.01
C ALA A 93 6.98 5.31 -0.52
N VAL A 94 8.29 5.56 -0.47
CA VAL A 94 8.95 6.73 -1.05
C VAL A 94 10.16 6.27 -1.84
N ILE A 95 10.18 6.52 -3.14
CA ILE A 95 11.31 6.21 -4.01
C ILE A 95 11.51 7.38 -4.98
N GLY A 96 12.72 7.91 -5.05
CA GLY A 96 13.10 8.89 -6.06
C GLY A 96 14.09 8.31 -7.05
N ALA A 97 13.94 8.63 -8.33
CA ALA A 97 14.89 8.20 -9.36
C ALA A 97 14.85 9.10 -10.59
N ALA A 98 16.00 9.24 -11.25
CA ALA A 98 16.05 9.78 -12.60
C ALA A 98 15.37 8.83 -13.61
N ALA A 99 14.78 9.38 -14.66
CA ALA A 99 14.22 8.57 -15.75
C ALA A 99 15.31 7.66 -16.34
N GLY A 100 14.97 6.39 -16.59
CA GLY A 100 15.91 5.40 -17.10
C GLY A 100 16.92 4.85 -16.08
N ASN A 101 16.78 5.16 -14.77
CA ASN A 101 17.70 4.71 -13.73
C ASN A 101 17.89 3.17 -13.72
N GLY A 102 19.15 2.73 -13.60
CA GLY A 102 19.53 1.31 -13.67
C GLY A 102 19.00 0.46 -12.51
N ILE A 103 18.96 1.00 -11.28
CA ILE A 103 18.43 0.31 -10.10
C ILE A 103 16.93 0.05 -10.29
N ILE A 104 16.18 1.06 -10.74
CA ILE A 104 14.75 0.90 -11.02
C ILE A 104 14.51 -0.12 -12.14
N LYS A 105 15.34 -0.09 -13.20
CA LYS A 105 15.27 -1.09 -14.28
C LYS A 105 15.43 -2.51 -13.75
N ASP A 106 16.42 -2.72 -12.89
CA ASP A 106 16.69 -4.01 -12.28
C ASP A 106 15.57 -4.45 -11.34
N MET A 107 14.97 -3.52 -10.58
CA MET A 107 13.77 -3.79 -9.79
C MET A 107 12.58 -4.20 -10.66
N LEU A 108 12.34 -3.49 -11.76
CA LEU A 108 11.24 -3.78 -12.68
C LEU A 108 11.42 -5.16 -13.35
N SER A 109 12.67 -5.54 -13.66
CA SER A 109 13.00 -6.84 -14.27
C SER A 109 12.57 -8.04 -13.42
N VAL A 110 12.47 -7.88 -12.10
CA VAL A 110 11.98 -8.91 -11.18
C VAL A 110 10.55 -9.32 -11.50
N TYR A 111 9.75 -8.43 -12.09
CA TYR A 111 8.33 -8.64 -12.41
C TYR A 111 8.06 -9.02 -13.87
N GLU A 112 9.07 -9.07 -14.74
CA GLU A 112 8.86 -9.33 -16.19
C GLU A 112 8.34 -10.75 -16.47
N ASN A 113 8.87 -11.75 -15.77
CA ASN A 113 8.54 -13.17 -15.98
C ASN A 113 7.88 -13.81 -14.74
N LEU A 114 7.40 -13.00 -13.81
CA LEU A 114 6.83 -13.46 -12.56
C LEU A 114 5.33 -13.77 -12.72
N ASP A 115 4.90 -14.92 -12.21
CA ASP A 115 3.48 -15.25 -12.07
C ASP A 115 3.01 -14.81 -10.67
N PHE A 116 2.02 -13.93 -10.56
CA PHE A 116 1.38 -13.62 -9.27
C PHE A 116 0.57 -14.82 -8.75
N ILE A 117 -0.02 -15.61 -9.66
CA ILE A 117 -0.68 -16.88 -9.37
C ILE A 117 0.14 -17.99 -10.05
N PRO A 118 1.12 -18.59 -9.36
CA PRO A 118 1.91 -19.70 -9.88
C PRO A 118 1.08 -20.96 -10.14
N LYS A 119 1.70 -22.00 -10.72
CA LYS A 119 1.02 -23.27 -11.09
C LYS A 119 0.26 -23.95 -9.96
N ASN A 120 0.69 -23.75 -8.71
CA ASN A 120 0.01 -24.28 -7.52
C ASN A 120 -1.28 -23.52 -7.15
N ARG A 121 -1.64 -22.47 -7.91
CA ARG A 121 -2.83 -21.62 -7.74
C ARG A 121 -2.90 -20.85 -6.41
N ILE A 122 -1.79 -20.74 -5.68
CA ILE A 122 -1.72 -19.96 -4.44
C ILE A 122 -1.08 -18.62 -4.78
N PRO A 123 -1.75 -17.47 -4.56
CA PRO A 123 -1.16 -16.17 -4.83
C PRO A 123 0.17 -15.96 -4.11
N ASP A 124 1.18 -15.46 -4.83
CA ASP A 124 2.45 -15.04 -4.25
C ASP A 124 2.27 -13.67 -3.59
N LEU A 125 2.08 -13.69 -2.27
CA LEU A 125 1.88 -12.49 -1.46
C LEU A 125 3.18 -11.92 -0.90
N THR A 126 4.34 -12.26 -1.48
CA THR A 126 5.63 -11.70 -1.05
C THR A 126 5.63 -10.18 -1.29
N PRO A 127 5.78 -9.36 -0.23
CA PRO A 127 5.80 -7.91 -0.37
C PRO A 127 6.97 -7.44 -1.24
N ASN A 128 6.79 -6.34 -1.97
CA ASN A 128 7.86 -5.75 -2.78
C ASN A 128 9.09 -5.35 -1.96
N THR A 129 8.91 -4.89 -0.73
CA THR A 129 10.00 -4.52 0.19
C THR A 129 10.96 -5.70 0.40
N VAL A 130 10.43 -6.92 0.54
CA VAL A 130 11.23 -8.15 0.63
C VAL A 130 11.73 -8.59 -0.75
N ARG A 131 10.85 -8.57 -1.75
CA ARG A 131 11.13 -9.09 -3.10
C ARG A 131 12.28 -8.35 -3.78
N LEU A 132 12.42 -7.06 -3.53
CA LEU A 132 13.40 -6.19 -4.19
C LEU A 132 14.75 -6.15 -3.47
N VAL A 133 14.88 -6.65 -2.23
CA VAL A 133 16.16 -6.69 -1.51
C VAL A 133 17.29 -7.33 -2.32
N PRO A 134 17.10 -8.49 -2.99
CA PRO A 134 18.18 -9.13 -3.76
C PRO A 134 18.72 -8.27 -4.91
N VAL A 135 17.98 -7.27 -5.40
CA VAL A 135 18.46 -6.36 -6.45
C VAL A 135 19.70 -5.60 -5.97
N PHE A 136 19.71 -5.17 -4.72
CA PHE A 136 20.80 -4.40 -4.13
C PHE A 136 22.12 -5.18 -3.99
N GLN A 137 22.06 -6.52 -4.02
CA GLN A 137 23.26 -7.36 -4.01
C GLN A 137 24.11 -7.16 -5.26
N LYS A 138 23.50 -6.86 -6.41
CA LYS A 138 24.22 -6.51 -7.65
C LYS A 138 25.07 -5.24 -7.51
N TYR A 139 24.70 -4.37 -6.57
CA TYR A 139 25.36 -3.11 -6.27
C TYR A 139 26.25 -3.21 -5.03
N GLY A 140 26.55 -4.43 -4.56
CA GLY A 140 27.43 -4.65 -3.41
C GLY A 140 26.81 -4.36 -2.04
N ILE A 141 25.49 -4.11 -1.99
CA ILE A 141 24.78 -3.82 -0.74
C ILE A 141 24.17 -5.10 -0.19
N VAL A 142 24.71 -5.56 0.95
CA VAL A 142 24.25 -6.77 1.63
C VAL A 142 23.18 -6.46 2.68
N ASN A 143 23.33 -5.36 3.42
CA ASN A 143 22.34 -4.88 4.37
C ASN A 143 21.70 -3.60 3.83
N VAL A 144 20.40 -3.66 3.58
CA VAL A 144 19.59 -2.56 3.05
C VAL A 144 18.86 -1.76 4.13
N TYR A 145 18.97 -2.19 5.39
CA TYR A 145 18.31 -1.54 6.51
C TYR A 145 19.32 -0.76 7.36
N SER A 146 18.98 0.48 7.68
CA SER A 146 19.65 1.28 8.70
C SER A 146 18.65 2.16 9.46
N ASN A 147 18.93 2.40 10.73
CA ASN A 147 18.27 3.42 11.57
C ASN A 147 19.24 4.52 12.01
N GLU A 148 20.51 4.47 11.59
CA GLU A 148 21.58 5.35 12.08
C GLU A 148 22.19 6.19 10.96
N ARG A 149 22.47 5.59 9.80
CA ARG A 149 23.24 6.22 8.74
C ARG A 149 22.63 5.99 7.36
N ILE A 150 23.00 6.86 6.44
CA ILE A 150 22.75 6.66 5.01
C ILE A 150 23.68 5.55 4.51
N ILE A 151 23.15 4.64 3.70
CA ILE A 151 23.91 3.63 2.97
C ILE A 151 24.11 4.18 1.55
N GLU A 152 25.36 4.49 1.20
CA GLU A 152 25.73 4.89 -0.17
C GLU A 152 25.81 3.64 -1.05
N ILE A 153 25.07 3.63 -2.17
CA ILE A 153 25.14 2.59 -3.20
C ILE A 153 26.23 2.97 -4.21
N ASP A 154 26.21 4.23 -4.64
CA ASP A 154 27.24 4.90 -5.45
C ASP A 154 27.20 6.41 -5.14
N ASN A 155 27.97 7.23 -5.88
CA ASN A 155 28.06 8.67 -5.64
C ASN A 155 26.72 9.42 -5.73
N LYS A 156 25.71 8.83 -6.38
CA LYS A 156 24.42 9.45 -6.69
C LYS A 156 23.21 8.63 -6.22
N SER A 157 23.43 7.47 -5.61
CA SER A 157 22.37 6.52 -5.25
C SER A 157 22.47 6.16 -3.77
N ARG A 158 21.37 6.33 -3.01
CA ARG A 158 21.39 6.20 -1.54
C ARG A 158 20.19 5.43 -0.97
N ILE A 159 20.41 4.74 0.14
CA ILE A 159 19.34 4.24 1.04
C ILE A 159 19.39 5.04 2.34
N TYR A 160 18.32 5.75 2.65
CA TYR A 160 18.18 6.57 3.86
C TYR A 160 17.75 5.73 5.06
N PRO A 161 18.06 6.16 6.30
CA PRO A 161 17.63 5.43 7.49
C PRO A 161 16.10 5.46 7.68
N ASP A 162 15.58 4.56 8.50
CA ASP A 162 14.13 4.34 8.69
C ASP A 162 13.36 5.58 9.16
N TRP A 163 13.99 6.46 9.93
CA TRP A 163 13.39 7.71 10.38
C TRP A 163 13.25 8.78 9.29
N TYR A 164 13.86 8.58 8.12
CA TYR A 164 13.91 9.61 7.09
C TYR A 164 12.61 9.71 6.29
N PHE A 165 12.07 8.56 5.85
CA PHE A 165 10.84 8.50 5.05
C PHE A 165 9.69 7.70 5.68
N CYS A 166 9.90 7.10 6.85
CA CYS A 166 8.92 6.20 7.45
C CYS A 166 8.49 6.64 8.86
N VAL A 167 9.43 6.84 9.81
CA VAL A 167 9.09 7.08 11.22
C VAL A 167 8.71 8.53 11.50
N ASP A 168 7.69 8.74 12.33
CA ASP A 168 7.29 10.06 12.83
C ASP A 168 8.33 10.63 13.80
N THR A 169 9.23 11.47 13.26
CA THR A 169 10.20 12.26 14.01
C THR A 169 10.21 13.70 13.52
N PRO A 170 10.68 14.68 14.32
CA PRO A 170 10.83 16.07 13.86
C PRO A 170 11.70 16.22 12.61
N ASP A 171 12.65 15.30 12.42
CA ASP A 171 13.61 15.35 11.32
C ASP A 171 13.19 14.61 10.05
N SER A 172 12.12 13.82 10.14
CA SER A 172 11.57 13.06 9.01
C SER A 172 11.23 13.96 7.80
N PHE A 173 11.59 13.51 6.61
CA PHE A 173 11.10 14.08 5.34
C PHE A 173 9.68 13.61 5.06
N CYS A 174 9.40 12.35 5.39
CA CYS A 174 8.09 11.73 5.24
C CYS A 174 7.75 10.84 6.43
N VAL A 175 6.45 10.66 6.65
CA VAL A 175 5.89 9.66 7.57
C VAL A 175 5.02 8.70 6.77
N HIS A 176 5.28 7.41 6.90
CA HIS A 176 4.48 6.36 6.26
C HIS A 176 3.43 5.87 7.26
N HIS A 177 2.14 6.12 6.97
CA HIS A 177 1.05 5.83 7.92
C HIS A 177 0.61 4.37 7.95
N PHE A 178 1.11 3.50 7.07
CA PHE A 178 0.77 2.08 6.98
C PHE A 178 -0.75 1.81 7.01
N GLN A 179 -1.54 2.64 6.31
CA GLN A 179 -2.99 2.63 6.40
C GLN A 179 -3.60 1.31 5.88
N ALA A 180 -2.87 0.60 5.02
CA ALA A 180 -3.29 -0.64 4.38
C ALA A 180 -4.73 -0.53 3.86
N SER A 181 -5.01 0.54 3.11
CA SER A 181 -6.35 0.92 2.64
C SER A 181 -7.03 -0.16 1.80
N TRP A 182 -6.23 -1.04 1.18
CA TRP A 182 -6.70 -2.21 0.42
C TRP A 182 -7.17 -3.38 1.31
N ILE A 183 -7.00 -3.31 2.63
CA ILE A 183 -7.48 -4.32 3.58
C ILE A 183 -8.75 -3.80 4.23
N ASN A 184 -9.81 -4.61 4.19
CA ASN A 184 -11.06 -4.33 4.91
C ASN A 184 -10.81 -4.18 6.40
N ASP A 185 -11.45 -3.21 7.03
CA ASP A 185 -11.43 -3.02 8.48
C ASP A 185 -12.02 -4.22 9.23
N PHE A 186 -13.08 -4.80 8.67
CA PHE A 186 -13.77 -5.99 9.16
C PHE A 186 -14.07 -6.96 8.02
N ASP A 187 -13.96 -8.25 8.31
CA ASP A 187 -14.52 -9.31 7.48
C ASP A 187 -15.89 -9.73 8.03
N CYS A 188 -16.92 -9.70 7.18
CA CYS A 188 -18.19 -10.34 7.50
C CYS A 188 -18.09 -11.85 7.27
N LYS A 189 -18.12 -12.64 8.35
CA LYS A 189 -18.00 -14.11 8.34
C LYS A 189 -19.35 -14.83 8.35
N LEU A 190 -20.44 -14.11 8.63
CA LEU A 190 -21.82 -14.59 8.55
C LEU A 190 -22.69 -13.38 8.22
N ASN A 191 -23.58 -13.55 7.25
CA ASN A 191 -24.58 -12.57 6.87
C ASN A 191 -25.89 -13.32 6.64
N VAL A 192 -26.85 -13.17 7.54
CA VAL A 192 -28.17 -13.82 7.47
C VAL A 192 -29.24 -12.75 7.57
N HIS A 193 -30.17 -12.77 6.62
CA HIS A 193 -31.34 -11.89 6.60
C HIS A 193 -32.61 -12.68 6.85
N ILE A 194 -33.41 -12.24 7.81
CA ILE A 194 -34.72 -12.80 8.10
C ILE A 194 -35.77 -11.80 7.61
N PRO A 195 -36.46 -12.07 6.50
CA PRO A 195 -37.42 -11.13 5.93
C PRO A 195 -38.61 -10.94 6.86
N LEU A 196 -39.01 -9.69 7.05
CA LEU A 196 -40.23 -9.29 7.77
C LEU A 196 -41.33 -8.80 6.82
N GLY A 197 -41.05 -8.76 5.51
CA GLY A 197 -41.95 -8.27 4.47
C GLY A 197 -41.83 -6.76 4.21
N ARG A 198 -42.39 -6.30 3.08
CA ARG A 198 -42.42 -4.87 2.68
C ARG A 198 -41.03 -4.20 2.65
N GLY A 199 -40.00 -4.93 2.22
CA GLY A 199 -38.63 -4.42 2.15
C GLY A 199 -37.95 -4.24 3.51
N LYS A 200 -38.38 -5.01 4.53
CA LYS A 200 -37.84 -4.97 5.90
C LYS A 200 -37.30 -6.33 6.29
N TRP A 201 -36.22 -6.37 7.07
CA TRP A 201 -35.63 -7.61 7.56
C TRP A 201 -34.88 -7.42 8.88
N LEU A 202 -34.63 -8.53 9.56
CA LEU A 202 -33.62 -8.60 10.62
C LEU A 202 -32.31 -9.08 10.01
N GLY A 203 -31.24 -8.31 10.21
CA GLY A 203 -29.89 -8.71 9.80
C GLY A 203 -29.07 -9.22 10.97
N LEU A 204 -28.61 -10.47 10.87
CA LEU A 204 -27.68 -11.09 11.81
C LEU A 204 -26.31 -11.25 11.15
N TYR A 205 -25.33 -10.54 11.72
CA TYR A 205 -23.97 -10.48 11.19
C TYR A 205 -22.96 -10.99 12.21
N ARG A 206 -21.93 -11.68 11.72
CA ARG A 206 -20.74 -12.02 12.52
C ARG A 206 -19.51 -11.43 11.86
N TYR A 207 -18.88 -10.47 12.54
CA TYR A 207 -17.70 -9.78 12.04
C TYR A 207 -16.43 -10.27 12.71
N LYS A 208 -15.32 -10.28 11.94
CA LYS A 208 -13.95 -10.39 12.44
C LYS A 208 -13.23 -9.07 12.14
N ARG A 209 -12.81 -8.34 13.17
CA ARG A 209 -11.97 -7.15 13.04
C ARG A 209 -10.60 -7.53 12.53
N ILE A 210 -10.17 -6.91 11.44
CA ILE A 210 -8.87 -7.14 10.81
C ILE A 210 -7.87 -6.10 11.31
N LYS A 211 -8.18 -4.81 11.19
CA LYS A 211 -7.31 -3.73 11.67
C LYS A 211 -7.57 -3.45 13.16
N PRO A 212 -6.52 -3.39 14.01
CA PRO A 212 -6.68 -3.25 15.47
C PRO A 212 -7.56 -2.07 15.91
N GLU A 213 -7.35 -0.90 15.29
CA GLU A 213 -8.01 0.36 15.65
C GLU A 213 -9.34 0.61 14.92
N ALA A 214 -9.74 -0.28 14.01
CA ALA A 214 -10.92 -0.07 13.20
C ALA A 214 -12.22 -0.14 14.02
N LYS A 215 -13.12 0.79 13.72
CA LYS A 215 -14.50 0.82 14.23
C LYS A 215 -15.43 0.26 13.16
N LEU A 216 -16.39 -0.57 13.56
CA LEU A 216 -17.31 -1.19 12.62
C LEU A 216 -18.22 -0.12 12.03
N ALA A 217 -18.17 0.05 10.71
CA ALA A 217 -19.23 0.73 9.97
C ALA A 217 -20.45 -0.19 9.94
N TYR A 218 -21.58 0.29 10.45
CA TYR A 218 -22.83 -0.46 10.43
C TYR A 218 -23.41 -0.51 9.00
N PRO A 219 -24.21 -1.53 8.65
CA PRO A 219 -24.90 -1.58 7.36
C PRO A 219 -25.71 -0.31 7.10
N GLU A 220 -25.64 0.25 5.89
CA GLU A 220 -26.33 1.51 5.54
C GLU A 220 -27.87 1.39 5.62
N THR A 221 -28.37 0.18 5.39
CA THR A 221 -29.78 -0.22 5.51
C THR A 221 -30.24 -0.32 6.98
N MET A 222 -29.33 -0.27 7.95
CA MET A 222 -29.65 -0.32 9.37
C MET A 222 -30.46 0.90 9.82
N LYS A 223 -31.72 0.66 10.21
CA LYS A 223 -32.55 1.66 10.88
C LYS A 223 -32.45 1.59 12.39
N LYS A 224 -32.18 0.39 12.92
CA LYS A 224 -32.01 0.19 14.37
C LYS A 224 -31.02 -0.93 14.66
N LYS A 225 -30.06 -0.63 15.54
CA LYS A 225 -29.25 -1.66 16.20
C LYS A 225 -30.10 -2.31 17.29
N ILE A 226 -30.41 -3.59 17.15
CA ILE A 226 -31.18 -4.34 18.16
C ILE A 226 -30.23 -4.80 19.26
N TRP A 227 -29.11 -5.40 18.86
CA TRP A 227 -28.16 -5.99 19.80
C TRP A 227 -26.78 -6.11 19.18
N GLU A 228 -25.76 -6.03 20.02
CA GLU A 228 -24.36 -6.13 19.62
C GLU A 228 -23.56 -6.76 20.76
N TRP A 229 -22.66 -7.69 20.41
CA TRP A 229 -21.82 -8.37 21.38
C TRP A 229 -20.41 -8.64 20.86
N ASP A 230 -19.43 -8.08 21.55
CA ASP A 230 -18.01 -8.41 21.38
C ASP A 230 -17.66 -9.68 22.17
N TYR A 231 -17.93 -10.84 21.59
CA TYR A 231 -17.70 -12.13 22.25
C TYR A 231 -16.22 -12.56 22.29
N ALA A 232 -15.34 -11.85 21.56
CA ALA A 232 -13.87 -11.99 21.67
C ALA A 232 -13.17 -10.70 21.20
N LYS A 233 -11.88 -10.54 21.55
CA LYS A 233 -11.05 -9.33 21.26
C LYS A 233 -11.20 -8.74 19.84
N ARG A 234 -11.41 -9.60 18.84
CA ARG A 234 -11.59 -9.19 17.42
C ARG A 234 -12.84 -9.79 16.76
N LYS A 235 -13.78 -10.32 17.53
CA LYS A 235 -14.98 -10.94 16.96
C LYS A 235 -16.23 -10.38 17.61
N LYS A 236 -17.22 -10.09 16.76
CA LYS A 236 -18.47 -9.44 17.15
C LYS A 236 -19.64 -10.09 16.46
N ILE A 237 -20.79 -10.14 17.14
CA ILE A 237 -22.09 -10.41 16.53
C ILE A 237 -22.93 -9.14 16.61
N LEU A 238 -23.67 -8.86 15.54
CA LEU A 238 -24.55 -7.71 15.42
C LEU A 238 -25.91 -8.20 14.92
N LEU A 239 -26.98 -7.83 15.64
CA LEU A 239 -28.36 -7.99 15.20
C LEU A 239 -28.98 -6.62 14.95
N THR A 240 -29.60 -6.46 13.79
CA THR A 240 -30.15 -5.19 13.33
C THR A 240 -31.56 -5.37 12.79
N TYR A 241 -32.31 -4.28 12.80
CA TYR A 241 -33.50 -4.11 11.99
C TYR A 241 -33.17 -3.14 10.84
N GLU A 242 -33.49 -3.57 9.64
CA GLU A 242 -33.09 -2.92 8.39
C GLU A 242 -34.27 -2.72 7.47
N GLU A 243 -34.21 -1.65 6.67
CA GLU A 243 -35.23 -1.34 5.68
C GLU A 243 -34.54 -0.93 4.37
N LYS A 244 -35.13 -1.32 3.24
CA LYS A 244 -34.67 -0.93 1.90
C LYS A 244 -34.62 0.60 1.80
N GLY A 245 -33.50 1.14 1.32
CA GLY A 245 -33.31 2.59 1.17
C GLY A 245 -34.35 3.20 0.21
N LYS A 246 -34.76 4.44 0.47
CA LYS A 246 -35.56 5.24 -0.48
C LYS A 246 -34.64 5.68 -1.64
N GLY A 247 -34.30 4.76 -2.55
CA GLY A 247 -33.39 5.07 -3.66
C GLY A 247 -32.94 3.88 -4.51
N GLU A 248 -33.42 2.66 -4.26
CA GLU A 248 -33.12 1.45 -5.05
C GLU A 248 -34.37 0.75 -5.59
#